data_AF-A0A1E3GK33-F1
#
_entry.id   AF-A0A1E3GK33-F1
#
_cell.length_a   1.000
_cell.length_b   1.000
_cell.length_c   1.000
_cell.angle_alpha   90.00
_cell.angle_beta   90.00
_cell.angle_gamma   90.00
#
_symmetry.space_group_name_H-M   'P 1'
#
loop_
_entity.id
_entity.type
_entity.pdbx_description
1 polymer ?
#
loop_
_entity_poly.entity_id
_entity_poly.type
_entity_poly.pdbx_seq_one_letter_code
_entity_poly.pdbx_strand_id
1 'polypeptide(L)'
;MNQSKPQVDIKYLNNFLSKEGKKPTVNKDFSRAKLLNIINKMAINDPIQAQIAKAHTEAYFGNFQNCVNALEDVLKKTNYKYSHAWDMLMDSYVQSGDLDNILSTFKRIMREDLENKGEHQILFMHVVRVYLLTEVIENIKFENPKIQKDLIEIANNAKKLMELGVSIEIYRRFISMIYSLFYTHFSGTIQPVLFFNDSELVIRVNSTVDNAEDLFELNNLYTDSIMSWYANADSDEQDQIEKITVYFKHKYFESKDEEASA
;
A
#
# COMPACT_ATOMS: atom_id res chain seq x y z
N MET A 1 -14.81 45.23 -11.35
CA MET A 1 -15.70 44.08 -11.04
C MET A 1 -14.84 42.99 -10.42
N ASN A 2 -14.88 42.81 -9.10
CA ASN A 2 -14.26 41.67 -8.43
C ASN A 2 -15.15 40.45 -8.68
N GLN A 3 -14.88 39.68 -9.74
CA GLN A 3 -15.44 38.34 -9.84
C GLN A 3 -14.90 37.55 -8.65
N SER A 4 -15.78 37.06 -7.78
CA SER A 4 -15.37 36.14 -6.72
C SER A 4 -14.67 34.96 -7.39
N LYS A 5 -13.43 34.68 -7.01
CA LYS A 5 -12.73 33.50 -7.52
C LYS A 5 -13.61 32.30 -7.16
N PRO A 6 -14.01 31.45 -8.14
CA PRO A 6 -14.85 30.30 -7.84
C PRO A 6 -14.15 29.46 -6.77
N GLN A 7 -14.87 29.18 -5.68
CA GLN A 7 -14.34 28.46 -4.54
C GLN A 7 -13.90 27.05 -5.00
N VAL A 8 -12.70 26.63 -4.59
CA VAL A 8 -12.17 25.30 -4.91
C VAL A 8 -13.02 24.26 -4.18
N ASP A 9 -13.58 23.29 -4.90
CA ASP A 9 -14.44 22.26 -4.34
C ASP A 9 -13.63 21.11 -3.70
N ILE A 10 -12.91 21.44 -2.63
CA ILE A 10 -12.09 20.50 -1.86
C ILE A 10 -12.96 19.41 -1.23
N LYS A 11 -14.21 19.73 -0.90
CA LYS A 11 -15.17 18.78 -0.33
C LYS A 11 -15.48 17.66 -1.33
N TYR A 12 -15.74 18.00 -2.60
CA TYR A 12 -15.94 16.98 -3.63
C TYR A 12 -14.70 16.11 -3.82
N LEU A 13 -13.51 16.70 -3.87
CA LEU A 13 -12.25 15.96 -3.99
C LEU A 13 -12.09 14.92 -2.87
N ASN A 14 -12.23 15.36 -1.61
CA ASN A 14 -12.06 14.48 -0.45
C ASN A 14 -13.13 13.40 -0.40
N ASN A 15 -14.40 13.77 -0.62
CA ASN A 15 -15.51 12.81 -0.63
C ASN A 15 -15.41 11.78 -1.77
N PHE A 16 -14.77 12.13 -2.88
CA PHE A 16 -14.56 11.20 -3.98
C PHE A 16 -13.47 10.18 -3.64
N LEU A 17 -12.34 10.66 -3.12
CA LEU A 17 -11.17 9.84 -2.82
C LEU A 17 -11.35 8.98 -1.56
N SER A 18 -12.22 9.38 -0.63
CA SER A 18 -12.48 8.64 0.61
C SER A 18 -13.46 7.48 0.46
N LYS A 19 -14.03 7.25 -0.73
CA LYS A 19 -14.94 6.13 -0.95
C LYS A 19 -14.15 4.83 -1.01
N GLU A 20 -14.48 3.92 -0.10
CA GLU A 20 -13.96 2.55 -0.06
C GLU A 20 -14.78 1.61 -0.96
N GLY A 21 -14.20 0.45 -1.27
CA GLY A 21 -14.79 -0.56 -2.14
C GLY A 21 -14.28 -0.48 -3.57
N LYS A 22 -15.02 -1.09 -4.52
CA LYS A 22 -14.63 -1.11 -5.93
C LYS A 22 -14.51 0.28 -6.53
N LYS A 23 -13.39 0.54 -7.21
CA LYS A 23 -13.16 1.80 -7.91
C LYS A 23 -14.07 1.90 -9.13
N PRO A 24 -14.66 3.08 -9.40
CA PRO A 24 -15.48 3.28 -10.58
C PRO A 24 -14.62 3.17 -11.83
N THR A 25 -14.96 2.22 -12.69
CA THR A 25 -14.31 2.03 -14.00
C THR A 25 -14.95 2.89 -15.09
N VAL A 26 -16.25 3.17 -14.96
CA VAL A 26 -17.01 4.01 -15.89
C VAL A 26 -16.60 5.49 -15.72
N ASN A 27 -16.31 6.17 -16.82
CA ASN A 27 -15.91 7.58 -16.84
C ASN A 27 -14.68 7.90 -15.97
N LYS A 28 -13.75 6.93 -15.84
CA LYS A 28 -12.49 7.07 -15.11
C LYS A 28 -11.73 8.34 -15.52
N ASP A 29 -11.54 8.53 -16.82
CA ASP A 29 -10.79 9.68 -17.37
C ASP A 29 -11.49 11.01 -17.13
N PHE A 30 -12.82 11.05 -17.28
CA PHE A 30 -13.61 12.24 -16.99
C PHE A 30 -13.53 12.62 -15.51
N SER A 31 -13.68 11.62 -14.62
CA SER A 31 -13.59 11.83 -13.17
C SER A 31 -12.20 12.32 -12.77
N ARG A 32 -11.15 11.69 -13.32
CA ARG A 32 -9.76 12.12 -13.13
C ARG A 32 -9.55 13.55 -13.60
N ALA A 33 -9.97 13.89 -14.81
CA ALA A 33 -9.81 15.25 -15.36
C ALA A 33 -10.54 16.30 -14.51
N LYS A 34 -11.73 15.97 -14.01
CA LYS A 34 -12.50 16.84 -13.10
C LYS A 34 -11.74 17.09 -11.79
N LEU A 35 -11.19 16.05 -11.16
CA LEU A 35 -10.41 16.19 -9.93
C LEU A 35 -9.12 16.99 -10.16
N LEU A 36 -8.40 16.72 -11.25
CA LEU A 36 -7.20 17.48 -11.60
C LEU A 36 -7.49 18.96 -11.87
N ASN A 37 -8.66 19.30 -12.42
CA ASN A 37 -9.08 20.70 -12.56
C ASN A 37 -9.27 21.39 -11.19
N ILE A 38 -9.90 20.70 -10.23
CA ILE A 38 -10.03 21.20 -8.85
C ILE A 38 -8.64 21.43 -8.23
N ILE A 39 -7.74 20.47 -8.39
CA ILE A 39 -6.37 20.51 -7.86
C ILE A 39 -5.56 21.66 -8.49
N ASN A 40 -5.67 21.88 -9.81
CA ASN A 40 -4.99 22.99 -10.48
C ASN A 40 -5.45 24.35 -9.96
N LYS A 41 -6.73 24.49 -9.59
CA LYS A 41 -7.23 25.70 -8.93
C LYS A 41 -6.71 25.83 -7.49
N MET A 42 -6.55 24.72 -6.77
CA MET A 42 -5.96 24.68 -5.43
C MET A 42 -4.50 25.17 -5.44
N ALA A 43 -3.73 24.80 -6.47
CA ALA A 43 -2.31 25.14 -6.61
C ALA A 43 -2.01 26.64 -6.61
N ILE A 44 -3.00 27.49 -6.92
CA ILE A 44 -2.87 28.95 -6.89
C ILE A 44 -2.63 29.45 -5.46
N ASN A 45 -3.23 28.79 -4.46
CA ASN A 45 -3.17 29.21 -3.07
C ASN A 45 -2.24 28.31 -2.25
N ASP A 46 -2.22 27.01 -2.55
CA ASP A 46 -1.40 26.02 -1.83
C ASP A 46 -0.79 25.00 -2.81
N PRO A 47 0.40 25.29 -3.37
CA PRO A 47 1.03 24.44 -4.36
C PRO A 47 1.52 23.11 -3.79
N ILE A 48 1.86 23.04 -2.49
CA ILE A 48 2.31 21.79 -1.86
C ILE A 48 1.12 20.86 -1.65
N GLN A 49 0.05 21.36 -1.03
CA GLN A 49 -1.18 20.57 -0.86
C GLN A 49 -1.77 20.14 -2.20
N ALA A 50 -1.64 20.97 -3.25
CA ALA A 50 -2.06 20.60 -4.59
C ALA A 50 -1.29 19.42 -5.17
N GLN A 51 0.03 19.34 -4.97
CA GLN A 51 0.80 18.18 -5.39
C GLN A 51 0.48 16.93 -4.58
N ILE A 52 0.23 17.07 -3.27
CA ILE A 52 -0.24 15.95 -2.43
C ILE A 52 -1.59 15.41 -2.93
N ALA A 53 -2.55 16.29 -3.18
CA ALA A 53 -3.85 15.90 -3.73
C ALA A 53 -3.73 15.28 -5.15
N LYS A 54 -2.81 15.79 -5.97
CA LYS A 54 -2.47 15.20 -7.26
C LYS A 54 -1.94 13.79 -7.08
N ALA A 55 -0.99 13.58 -6.17
CA ALA A 55 -0.45 12.27 -5.87
C ALA A 55 -1.54 11.27 -5.48
N HIS A 56 -2.39 11.61 -4.50
CA HIS A 56 -3.55 10.79 -4.12
C HIS A 56 -4.48 10.48 -5.30
N THR A 57 -4.79 11.48 -6.13
CA THR A 57 -5.68 11.30 -7.28
C THR A 57 -5.07 10.35 -8.32
N GLU A 58 -3.78 10.51 -8.62
CA GLU A 58 -3.10 9.67 -9.59
C GLU A 58 -2.96 8.23 -9.08
N ALA A 59 -2.62 8.03 -7.80
CA ALA A 59 -2.60 6.71 -7.16
C ALA A 59 -3.99 6.06 -7.16
N TYR A 60 -5.05 6.82 -6.85
CA TYR A 60 -6.43 6.32 -6.91
C TYR A 60 -6.76 5.73 -8.29
N PHE A 61 -6.30 6.38 -9.37
CA PHE A 61 -6.52 5.90 -10.73
C PHE A 61 -5.45 4.91 -11.24
N GLY A 62 -4.53 4.45 -10.40
CA GLY A 62 -3.46 3.50 -10.77
C GLY A 62 -2.33 4.12 -11.58
N ASN A 63 -2.26 5.46 -11.69
CA ASN A 63 -1.21 6.17 -12.40
C ASN A 63 0.01 6.41 -11.48
N PHE A 64 0.59 5.33 -10.95
CA PHE A 64 1.61 5.41 -9.89
C PHE A 64 2.84 6.23 -10.30
N GLN A 65 3.27 6.22 -11.56
CA GLN A 65 4.38 7.07 -12.01
C GLN A 65 4.07 8.56 -11.85
N ASN A 66 2.84 8.99 -12.14
CA ASN A 66 2.44 10.39 -11.97
C ASN A 66 2.30 10.75 -10.48
N CYS A 67 1.88 9.79 -9.65
CA CYS A 67 1.87 9.93 -8.20
C CYS A 67 3.29 10.18 -7.67
N VAL A 68 4.23 9.28 -8.00
CA VAL A 68 5.64 9.37 -7.61
C VAL A 68 6.25 10.70 -8.05
N ASN A 69 6.02 11.12 -9.30
CA ASN A 69 6.54 12.38 -9.80
C ASN A 69 6.03 13.59 -9.00
N ALA A 70 4.77 13.58 -8.57
CA ALA A 70 4.19 14.64 -7.75
C ALA A 70 4.78 14.64 -6.32
N LEU A 71 4.99 13.47 -5.73
CA LEU A 71 5.59 13.33 -4.40
C LEU A 71 7.06 13.75 -4.37
N GLU A 72 7.84 13.34 -5.37
CA GLU A 72 9.24 13.77 -5.52
C GLU A 72 9.36 15.29 -5.70
N ASP A 73 8.41 15.93 -6.38
CA ASP A 73 8.35 17.40 -6.48
C ASP A 73 8.09 18.06 -5.11
N VAL A 74 7.17 17.51 -4.30
CA VAL A 74 6.94 17.98 -2.93
C VAL A 74 8.19 17.82 -2.08
N LEU A 75 8.83 16.65 -2.13
CA LEU A 75 10.04 16.37 -1.38
C LEU A 75 11.16 17.36 -1.75
N LYS A 76 11.40 17.60 -3.04
CA LYS A 76 12.39 18.59 -3.50
C LYS A 76 12.07 20.01 -3.00
N LYS A 77 10.81 20.44 -3.10
CA LYS A 77 10.37 21.79 -2.66
C LYS A 77 10.46 22.00 -1.16
N THR A 78 10.38 20.92 -0.39
CA THR A 78 10.42 20.94 1.08
C THR A 78 11.79 20.55 1.64
N ASN A 79 12.82 20.48 0.78
CA ASN A 79 14.17 20.02 1.12
C ASN A 79 14.16 18.67 1.84
N TYR A 80 13.29 17.76 1.38
CA TYR A 80 13.09 16.40 1.89
C TYR A 80 12.60 16.29 3.34
N LYS A 81 12.13 17.39 3.94
CA LYS A 81 11.67 17.43 5.35
C LYS A 81 10.18 17.16 5.53
N TYR A 82 9.42 16.98 4.45
CA TYR A 82 7.98 16.75 4.53
C TYR A 82 7.67 15.25 4.68
N SER A 83 7.60 14.78 5.93
CA SER A 83 7.41 13.37 6.30
C SER A 83 6.22 12.72 5.60
N HIS A 84 5.09 13.42 5.51
CA HIS A 84 3.89 12.88 4.86
C HIS A 84 4.11 12.52 3.38
N ALA A 85 4.96 13.26 2.64
CA ALA A 85 5.27 12.89 1.26
C ALA A 85 6.14 11.63 1.18
N TRP A 86 7.04 11.40 2.15
CA TRP A 86 7.78 10.14 2.25
C TRP A 86 6.87 8.95 2.53
N ASP A 87 5.91 9.14 3.44
CA ASP A 87 4.92 8.12 3.78
C ASP A 87 4.10 7.70 2.57
N MET A 88 3.54 8.70 1.86
CA MET A 88 2.79 8.45 0.63
C MET A 88 3.64 7.84 -0.49
N LEU A 89 4.93 8.18 -0.55
CA LEU A 89 5.83 7.64 -1.58
C LEU A 89 6.08 6.15 -1.34
N MET A 90 6.38 5.77 -0.09
CA MET A 90 6.51 4.37 0.29
C MET A 90 5.22 3.60 0.08
N ASP A 91 4.09 4.16 0.52
CA ASP A 91 2.78 3.52 0.34
C ASP A 91 2.45 3.35 -1.16
N SER A 92 2.77 4.33 -2.01
CA SER A 92 2.56 4.22 -3.46
C SER A 92 3.37 3.07 -4.08
N TYR A 93 4.64 2.89 -3.68
CA TYR A 93 5.43 1.76 -4.17
C TYR A 93 4.88 0.41 -3.68
N VAL A 94 4.45 0.33 -2.41
CA VAL A 94 3.76 -0.82 -1.84
C VAL A 94 2.49 -1.15 -2.62
N GLN A 95 1.65 -0.15 -2.88
CA GLN A 95 0.41 -0.30 -3.67
C GLN A 95 0.69 -0.70 -5.12
N SER A 96 1.82 -0.30 -5.71
CA SER A 96 2.19 -0.72 -7.07
C SER A 96 2.92 -2.06 -7.15
N GLY A 97 3.33 -2.63 -6.00
CA GLY A 97 4.16 -3.84 -5.95
C GLY A 97 5.62 -3.63 -6.41
N ASP A 98 6.12 -2.39 -6.38
CA ASP A 98 7.46 -2.03 -6.86
C ASP A 98 8.52 -2.23 -5.78
N LEU A 99 8.98 -3.48 -5.64
CA LEU A 99 9.93 -3.92 -4.61
C LEU A 99 11.27 -3.17 -4.66
N ASP A 100 11.79 -2.92 -5.86
CA ASP A 100 13.08 -2.26 -6.04
C ASP A 100 13.02 -0.82 -5.50
N ASN A 101 11.93 -0.11 -5.79
CA ASN A 101 11.74 1.23 -5.29
C ASN A 101 11.35 1.30 -3.82
N ILE A 102 10.70 0.29 -3.25
CA ILE A 102 10.51 0.16 -1.79
C ILE A 102 11.87 0.16 -1.08
N LEU A 103 12.80 -0.70 -1.51
CA LEU A 103 14.13 -0.82 -0.90
C LEU A 103 14.99 0.42 -1.13
N SER A 104 14.97 0.98 -2.34
CA SER A 104 15.75 2.18 -2.66
C SER A 104 15.27 3.39 -1.87
N THR A 105 13.95 3.54 -1.71
CA THR A 105 13.33 4.62 -0.95
C THR A 105 13.59 4.46 0.54
N PHE A 106 13.56 3.24 1.07
CA PHE A 106 13.97 2.98 2.46
C PHE A 106 15.40 3.49 2.73
N LYS A 107 16.36 3.16 1.86
CA LYS A 107 17.74 3.61 2.01
C LYS A 107 17.88 5.13 1.93
N ARG A 108 17.03 5.81 1.15
CA ARG A 108 16.99 7.28 1.09
C ARG A 108 16.47 7.85 2.41
N ILE A 109 15.35 7.33 2.91
CA ILE A 109 14.72 7.77 4.16
C ILE A 109 15.66 7.63 5.35
N MET A 110 16.43 6.53 5.43
CA MET A 110 17.43 6.35 6.50
C MET A 110 18.63 7.32 6.42
N ARG A 111 18.86 7.97 5.28
CA ARG A 111 19.91 9.00 5.11
C ARG A 111 19.39 10.40 5.42
N GLU A 112 18.10 10.61 5.24
CA GLU A 112 17.45 11.85 5.65
C GLU A 112 17.36 11.87 7.18
N ASP A 113 17.71 12.99 7.80
CA ASP A 113 17.53 13.21 9.23
C ASP A 113 16.06 13.53 9.53
N LEU A 114 15.18 12.62 9.13
CA LEU A 114 13.77 12.68 9.49
C LEU A 114 13.66 12.45 10.99
N GLU A 115 12.81 13.21 11.65
CA GLU A 115 12.63 13.09 13.10
C GLU A 115 12.34 11.64 13.48
N ASN A 116 13.14 11.06 14.37
CA ASN A 116 12.98 9.67 14.85
C ASN A 116 11.74 9.47 15.76
N LYS A 117 10.67 10.22 15.55
CA LYS A 117 9.42 10.15 16.33
C LYS A 117 8.23 10.44 15.40
N GLY A 118 7.33 9.49 15.22
CA GLY A 118 6.07 9.74 14.49
C GLY A 118 5.45 8.53 13.80
N GLU A 119 4.29 8.75 13.20
CA GLU A 119 3.50 7.72 12.48
C GLU A 119 4.24 7.12 11.27
N HIS A 120 5.14 7.88 10.65
CA HIS A 120 5.98 7.43 9.54
C HIS A 120 6.78 6.17 9.90
N GLN A 121 7.27 6.04 11.15
CA GLN A 121 7.99 4.83 11.59
C GLN A 121 7.10 3.59 11.58
N ILE A 122 5.82 3.75 11.94
CA ILE A 122 4.85 2.66 11.95
C ILE A 122 4.59 2.20 10.52
N LEU A 123 4.45 3.14 9.58
CA LEU A 123 4.30 2.82 8.16
C LEU A 123 5.56 2.15 7.61
N PHE A 124 6.75 2.68 7.89
CA PHE A 124 8.01 2.06 7.48
C PHE A 124 8.12 0.64 8.01
N MET A 125 7.85 0.43 9.29
CA MET A 125 7.86 -0.90 9.89
C MET A 125 6.78 -1.82 9.32
N HIS A 126 5.62 -1.29 8.94
CA HIS A 126 4.60 -2.07 8.24
C HIS A 126 5.14 -2.63 6.92
N VAL A 127 5.82 -1.81 6.11
CA VAL A 127 6.44 -2.25 4.85
C VAL A 127 7.52 -3.31 5.10
N VAL A 128 8.44 -3.05 6.02
CA VAL A 128 9.53 -4.00 6.37
C VAL A 128 8.94 -5.33 6.82
N ARG A 129 7.85 -5.31 7.58
CA ARG A 129 7.15 -6.51 8.04
C ARG A 129 6.45 -7.26 6.92
N VAL A 130 5.66 -6.55 6.12
CA VAL A 130 4.83 -7.15 5.06
C VAL A 130 5.71 -7.76 3.98
N TYR A 131 6.80 -7.11 3.59
CA TYR A 131 7.71 -7.62 2.56
C TYR A 131 8.87 -8.45 3.12
N LEU A 132 8.91 -8.69 4.43
CA LEU A 132 10.00 -9.39 5.12
C LEU A 132 11.38 -8.87 4.68
N LEU A 133 11.58 -7.55 4.78
CA LEU A 133 12.82 -6.87 4.36
C LEU A 133 13.95 -7.13 5.38
N THR A 134 14.42 -8.37 5.46
CA THR A 134 15.45 -8.80 6.41
C THR A 134 16.77 -8.07 6.20
N GLU A 135 17.06 -7.63 4.98
CA GLU A 135 18.31 -6.96 4.58
C GLU A 135 18.44 -5.56 5.17
N VAL A 136 17.35 -4.97 5.66
CA VAL A 136 17.36 -3.63 6.24
C VAL A 136 17.24 -3.63 7.76
N ILE A 137 16.98 -4.78 8.39
CA ILE A 137 16.75 -4.91 9.84
C ILE A 137 17.89 -4.29 10.65
N GLU A 138 19.14 -4.58 10.30
CA GLU A 138 20.32 -4.10 11.03
C GLU A 138 20.49 -2.58 10.97
N ASN A 139 19.89 -1.93 9.97
CA ASN A 139 19.95 -0.47 9.80
C ASN A 139 18.85 0.24 10.60
N ILE A 140 17.87 -0.49 11.14
CA ILE A 140 16.74 0.07 11.88
C ILE A 140 17.19 0.40 13.31
N LYS A 141 17.29 1.70 13.61
CA LYS A 141 17.73 2.22 14.92
C LYS A 141 16.56 2.59 15.85
N PHE A 142 15.34 2.19 15.52
CA PHE A 142 14.17 2.59 16.30
C PHE A 142 14.11 1.87 17.65
N GLU A 143 14.06 2.63 18.73
CA GLU A 143 14.09 2.12 20.11
C GLU A 143 12.71 1.67 20.65
N ASN A 144 11.67 1.73 19.83
CA ASN A 144 10.31 1.38 20.24
C ASN A 144 10.18 -0.15 20.52
N PRO A 145 9.73 -0.59 21.71
CA PRO A 145 9.61 -2.01 22.03
C PRO A 145 8.71 -2.80 21.08
N LYS A 146 7.66 -2.19 20.54
CA LYS A 146 6.80 -2.81 19.53
C LYS A 146 7.57 -3.09 18.25
N ILE A 147 8.42 -2.15 17.82
CA ILE A 147 9.27 -2.30 16.65
C ILE A 147 10.28 -3.42 16.86
N GLN A 148 10.90 -3.51 18.04
CA GLN A 148 11.82 -4.61 18.35
C GLN A 148 11.14 -5.98 18.28
N LYS A 149 9.90 -6.09 18.77
CA LYS A 149 9.09 -7.30 18.61
C LYS A 149 8.80 -7.62 17.14
N ASP A 150 8.43 -6.61 16.34
CA ASP A 150 8.18 -6.77 14.90
C ASP A 150 9.45 -7.28 14.18
N LEU A 151 10.65 -6.78 14.51
CA LEU A 151 11.91 -7.25 13.91
C LEU A 151 12.19 -8.74 14.17
N ILE A 152 11.92 -9.21 15.39
CA ILE A 152 12.04 -10.64 15.73
C ILE A 152 11.04 -11.48 14.93
N GLU A 153 9.79 -11.00 14.82
CA GLU A 153 8.74 -11.69 14.04
C GLU A 153 9.14 -11.81 12.56
N ILE A 154 9.73 -10.77 11.99
CA ILE A 154 10.20 -10.76 10.60
C ILE A 154 11.28 -11.82 10.37
N ALA A 155 12.30 -11.84 11.23
CA ALA A 155 13.37 -12.83 11.14
C ALA A 155 12.83 -14.28 11.28
N ASN A 156 11.88 -14.49 12.20
CA ASN A 156 11.24 -15.79 12.38
C ASN A 156 10.41 -16.21 11.16
N ASN A 157 9.64 -15.30 10.58
CA ASN A 157 8.82 -15.59 9.40
C ASN A 157 9.71 -15.89 8.18
N ALA A 158 10.80 -15.14 7.99
CA ALA A 158 11.77 -15.43 6.93
C ALA A 158 12.43 -16.80 7.12
N LYS A 159 12.76 -17.18 8.37
CA LYS A 159 13.28 -18.52 8.67
C LYS A 159 12.28 -19.63 8.33
N LYS A 160 11.01 -19.46 8.73
CA LYS A 160 9.96 -20.44 8.45
C LYS A 160 9.67 -20.61 6.96
N LEU A 161 9.75 -19.52 6.17
CA LEU A 161 9.67 -19.59 4.71
C LEU A 161 10.79 -20.48 4.14
N MET A 162 12.03 -20.27 4.57
CA MET A 162 13.16 -21.09 4.14
C MET A 162 13.01 -22.56 4.57
N GLU A 163 12.49 -22.82 5.78
CA GLU A 163 12.20 -24.18 6.26
C GLU A 163 11.11 -24.89 5.42
N LEU A 164 10.12 -24.14 4.91
CA LEU A 164 9.15 -24.65 3.93
C LEU A 164 9.75 -24.85 2.54
N GLY A 165 10.97 -24.36 2.29
CA GLY A 165 11.57 -24.31 0.96
C GLY A 165 10.81 -23.36 0.05
N VAL A 166 10.46 -22.17 0.56
CA VAL A 166 9.91 -21.03 -0.17
C VAL A 166 10.89 -19.87 -0.02
N SER A 167 11.37 -19.34 -1.13
CA SER A 167 12.27 -18.18 -1.13
C SER A 167 11.54 -16.89 -0.73
N ILE A 168 12.32 -15.92 -0.22
CA ILE A 168 11.78 -14.60 0.15
C ILE A 168 11.27 -13.87 -1.10
N GLU A 169 11.91 -14.07 -2.24
CA GLU A 169 11.54 -13.49 -3.54
C GLU A 169 10.16 -13.97 -4.00
N ILE A 170 9.89 -15.28 -3.93
CA ILE A 170 8.57 -15.85 -4.24
C ILE A 170 7.52 -15.24 -3.30
N TYR A 171 7.78 -15.23 -1.99
CA TYR A 171 6.87 -14.62 -1.01
C TYR A 171 6.58 -13.13 -1.33
N ARG A 172 7.62 -12.35 -1.61
CA ARG A 172 7.48 -10.91 -1.93
C ARG A 172 6.67 -10.69 -3.20
N ARG A 173 6.76 -11.59 -4.19
CA ARG A 173 5.93 -11.54 -5.40
C ARG A 173 4.45 -11.80 -5.09
N PHE A 174 4.14 -12.77 -4.23
CA PHE A 174 2.78 -12.99 -3.71
C PHE A 174 2.21 -11.71 -3.06
N ILE A 175 2.97 -11.11 -2.15
CA ILE A 175 2.57 -9.86 -1.48
C ILE A 175 2.40 -8.71 -2.49
N SER A 176 3.34 -8.55 -3.43
CA SER A 176 3.26 -7.51 -4.46
C SER A 176 2.00 -7.64 -5.31
N MET A 177 1.61 -8.86 -5.69
CA MET A 177 0.36 -9.11 -6.41
C MET A 177 -0.87 -8.80 -5.56
N ILE A 178 -0.88 -9.19 -4.29
CA ILE A 178 -1.99 -8.88 -3.36
C ILE A 178 -2.22 -7.37 -3.29
N TYR A 179 -1.16 -6.58 -3.09
CA TYR A 179 -1.27 -5.12 -3.01
C TYR A 179 -1.61 -4.50 -4.37
N SER A 180 -0.86 -4.82 -5.43
CA SER A 180 -1.08 -4.24 -6.76
C SER A 180 -2.47 -4.50 -7.31
N LEU A 181 -3.00 -5.72 -7.18
CA LEU A 181 -4.35 -6.04 -7.62
C LEU A 181 -5.40 -5.31 -6.77
N PHE A 182 -5.26 -5.35 -5.45
CA PHE A 182 -6.21 -4.66 -4.58
C PHE A 182 -6.26 -3.17 -4.90
N TYR A 183 -5.12 -2.47 -4.90
CA TYR A 183 -5.10 -1.02 -5.09
C TYR A 183 -5.29 -0.58 -6.54
N THR A 184 -5.19 -1.48 -7.53
CA THR A 184 -5.60 -1.17 -8.90
C THR A 184 -7.13 -1.11 -9.05
N HIS A 185 -7.83 -2.02 -8.38
CA HIS A 185 -9.27 -2.24 -8.60
C HIS A 185 -10.17 -1.71 -7.47
N PHE A 186 -9.62 -1.57 -6.26
CA PHE A 186 -10.34 -1.25 -5.04
C PHE A 186 -9.68 -0.08 -4.29
N SER A 187 -10.48 0.57 -3.45
CA SER A 187 -10.08 1.59 -2.50
C SER A 187 -10.33 1.08 -1.09
N GLY A 188 -9.45 1.45 -0.15
CA GLY A 188 -9.56 1.09 1.26
C GLY A 188 -8.25 0.46 1.75
N THR A 189 -8.31 -0.54 2.63
CA THR A 189 -7.11 -1.14 3.22
C THR A 189 -7.13 -2.66 3.16
N ILE A 190 -5.93 -3.23 3.03
CA ILE A 190 -5.68 -4.66 3.18
C ILE A 190 -4.62 -4.93 4.24
N GLN A 191 -4.72 -6.10 4.89
CA GLN A 191 -3.76 -6.56 5.87
C GLN A 191 -3.55 -8.07 5.71
N PRO A 192 -2.44 -8.48 5.08
CA PRO A 192 -2.02 -9.88 5.07
C PRO A 192 -1.58 -10.34 6.47
N VAL A 193 -1.98 -11.55 6.84
CA VAL A 193 -1.59 -12.24 8.07
C VAL A 193 -1.09 -13.63 7.71
N LEU A 194 0.11 -13.98 8.20
CA LEU A 194 0.82 -15.20 7.85
C LEU A 194 0.52 -16.32 8.85
N PHE A 195 0.17 -17.50 8.35
CA PHE A 195 -0.02 -18.72 9.13
C PHE A 195 0.84 -19.83 8.51
N PHE A 196 1.83 -20.30 9.27
CA PHE A 196 2.73 -21.35 8.82
C PHE A 196 2.23 -22.70 9.35
N ASN A 197 2.04 -23.65 8.44
CA ASN A 197 1.80 -25.07 8.73
C ASN A 197 3.05 -25.87 8.33
N ASP A 198 3.05 -27.19 8.57
CA ASP A 198 4.22 -28.04 8.27
C ASP A 198 4.55 -28.13 6.77
N SER A 199 3.58 -27.89 5.89
CA SER A 199 3.71 -28.07 4.43
C SER A 199 3.31 -26.86 3.60
N GLU A 200 2.78 -25.80 4.21
CA GLU A 200 2.31 -24.62 3.48
C GLU A 200 2.39 -23.34 4.32
N LEU A 201 2.44 -22.21 3.63
CA LEU A 201 2.13 -20.89 4.15
C LEU A 201 0.71 -20.52 3.72
N VAL A 202 -0.15 -20.23 4.69
CA VAL A 202 -1.46 -19.62 4.45
C VAL A 202 -1.41 -18.12 4.72
N ILE A 203 -1.66 -17.31 3.70
CA ILE A 203 -1.78 -15.85 3.80
C ILE A 203 -3.26 -15.47 3.84
N ARG A 204 -3.72 -15.01 4.99
CA ARG A 204 -5.07 -14.47 5.14
C ARG A 204 -5.05 -12.96 4.94
N VAL A 205 -5.72 -12.47 3.91
CA VAL A 205 -5.79 -11.04 3.57
C VAL A 205 -7.11 -10.47 4.10
N ASN A 206 -7.05 -9.70 5.18
CA ASN A 206 -8.19 -8.92 5.65
C ASN A 206 -8.36 -7.70 4.73
N SER A 207 -9.55 -7.46 4.18
CA SER A 207 -9.81 -6.34 3.28
C SER A 207 -11.01 -5.50 3.72
N THR A 208 -11.02 -4.21 3.42
CA THR A 208 -12.18 -3.32 3.65
C THR A 208 -13.28 -3.48 2.60
N VAL A 209 -13.10 -4.35 1.61
CA VAL A 209 -14.19 -4.73 0.70
C VAL A 209 -15.24 -5.44 1.55
N ASP A 210 -16.47 -4.93 1.54
CA ASP A 210 -17.55 -5.31 2.48
C ASP A 210 -18.72 -6.05 1.81
N ASN A 211 -18.74 -6.10 0.47
CA ASN A 211 -19.73 -6.88 -0.28
C ASN A 211 -19.10 -8.13 -0.92
N ALA A 212 -19.91 -9.19 -1.02
CA ALA A 212 -19.45 -10.50 -1.45
C ALA A 212 -19.07 -10.56 -2.95
N GLU A 213 -19.71 -9.74 -3.78
CA GLU A 213 -19.45 -9.69 -5.23
C GLU A 213 -18.04 -9.16 -5.52
N ASP A 214 -17.68 -8.03 -4.90
CA ASP A 214 -16.35 -7.42 -4.99
C ASP A 214 -15.27 -8.33 -4.40
N LEU A 215 -15.56 -9.05 -3.31
CA LEU A 215 -14.62 -10.01 -2.73
C LEU A 215 -14.39 -11.21 -3.67
N PHE A 216 -15.43 -11.69 -4.34
CA PHE A 216 -15.34 -12.75 -5.34
C PHE A 216 -14.54 -12.29 -6.57
N GLU A 217 -14.76 -11.06 -7.03
CA GLU A 217 -13.98 -10.46 -8.11
C GLU A 217 -12.50 -10.31 -7.74
N LEU A 218 -12.19 -9.80 -6.54
CA LEU A 218 -10.81 -9.71 -6.04
C LEU A 218 -10.13 -11.08 -6.03
N ASN A 219 -10.84 -12.11 -5.56
CA ASN A 219 -10.33 -13.47 -5.54
C ASN A 219 -10.06 -14.01 -6.95
N ASN A 220 -10.97 -13.78 -7.91
CA ASN A 220 -10.77 -14.21 -9.30
C ASN A 220 -9.60 -13.50 -9.96
N LEU A 221 -9.50 -12.18 -9.83
CA LEU A 221 -8.38 -11.39 -10.36
C LEU A 221 -7.03 -11.89 -9.82
N TYR A 222 -7.01 -12.24 -8.53
CA TYR A 222 -5.84 -12.82 -7.89
C TYR A 222 -5.51 -14.22 -8.41
N THR A 223 -6.49 -15.13 -8.46
CA THR A 223 -6.31 -16.48 -8.99
C THR A 223 -5.83 -16.45 -10.44
N ASP A 224 -6.42 -15.62 -11.30
CA ASP A 224 -6.00 -15.47 -12.69
C ASP A 224 -4.54 -15.01 -12.80
N SER A 225 -4.12 -14.09 -11.94
CA SER A 225 -2.74 -13.59 -11.89
C SER A 225 -1.75 -14.68 -11.44
N ILE A 226 -2.12 -15.48 -10.43
CA ILE A 226 -1.32 -16.62 -9.95
C ILE A 226 -1.21 -17.69 -11.02
N MET A 227 -2.31 -18.09 -11.66
CA MET A 227 -2.30 -19.13 -12.69
C MET A 227 -1.51 -18.70 -13.92
N SER A 228 -1.60 -17.42 -14.29
CA SER A 228 -0.77 -16.84 -15.36
C SER A 228 0.72 -16.87 -15.01
N TRP A 229 1.10 -16.54 -13.76
CA TRP A 229 2.49 -16.68 -13.33
C TRP A 229 2.93 -18.14 -13.32
N TYR A 230 2.18 -19.03 -12.66
CA TYR A 230 2.49 -20.46 -12.55
C TYR A 230 2.71 -21.11 -13.92
N ALA A 231 1.89 -20.78 -14.93
CA ALA A 231 2.02 -21.32 -16.28
C ALA A 231 3.34 -20.95 -16.99
N ASN A 232 3.98 -19.86 -16.56
CA ASN A 232 5.25 -19.37 -17.12
C ASN A 232 6.46 -19.62 -16.20
N ALA A 233 6.22 -20.15 -14.99
CA ALA A 233 7.24 -20.45 -13.99
C ALA A 233 7.99 -21.75 -14.35
N ASP A 234 9.25 -21.86 -13.91
CA ASP A 234 9.97 -23.13 -13.98
C ASP A 234 9.51 -24.09 -12.87
N SER A 235 10.01 -25.33 -12.88
CA SER A 235 9.58 -26.35 -11.92
C SER A 235 9.90 -25.99 -10.47
N ASP A 236 11.01 -25.30 -10.21
CA ASP A 236 11.39 -24.92 -8.84
C ASP A 236 10.49 -23.79 -8.33
N GLU A 237 10.18 -22.81 -9.18
CA GLU A 237 9.21 -21.77 -8.86
C GLU A 237 7.80 -22.36 -8.65
N GLN A 238 7.36 -23.29 -9.51
CA GLN A 238 6.05 -23.96 -9.38
C GLN A 238 5.91 -24.69 -8.04
N ASP A 239 6.92 -25.48 -7.66
CA ASP A 239 6.96 -26.18 -6.37
C ASP A 239 6.88 -25.21 -5.18
N GLN A 240 7.42 -23.99 -5.30
CA GLN A 240 7.33 -22.96 -4.27
C GLN A 240 5.96 -22.28 -4.25
N ILE A 241 5.37 -22.01 -5.41
CA ILE A 241 4.03 -21.41 -5.56
C ILE A 241 2.98 -22.31 -4.91
N GLU A 242 3.07 -23.63 -5.11
CA GLU A 242 2.12 -24.62 -4.56
C GLU A 242 2.11 -24.69 -3.02
N LYS A 243 3.15 -24.18 -2.37
CA LYS A 243 3.24 -24.12 -0.90
C LYS A 243 2.60 -22.87 -0.31
N ILE A 244 2.12 -21.93 -1.13
CA ILE A 244 1.51 -20.70 -0.64
C ILE A 244 0.04 -20.64 -1.04
N THR A 245 -0.82 -20.59 -0.04
CA THR A 245 -2.27 -20.43 -0.23
C THR A 245 -2.72 -19.06 0.25
N VAL A 246 -3.50 -18.33 -0.55
CA VAL A 246 -3.99 -16.99 -0.19
C VAL A 246 -5.51 -16.96 -0.14
N TYR A 247 -6.05 -16.38 0.93
CA TYR A 247 -7.49 -16.20 1.13
C TYR A 247 -7.83 -14.75 1.46
N PHE A 248 -8.73 -14.17 0.67
CA PHE A 248 -9.30 -12.85 0.97
C PHE A 248 -10.53 -13.00 1.87
N LYS A 249 -10.64 -12.12 2.87
CA LYS A 249 -11.84 -12.03 3.69
C LYS A 249 -12.19 -10.58 4.03
N HIS A 250 -13.45 -10.38 4.39
CA HIS A 250 -13.92 -9.12 4.96
C HIS A 250 -13.18 -8.83 6.28
N LYS A 251 -12.73 -7.59 6.43
CA LYS A 251 -12.28 -7.07 7.71
C LYS A 251 -13.50 -6.98 8.61
N TYR A 252 -13.53 -7.80 9.66
CA TYR A 252 -14.53 -7.66 10.70
C TYR A 252 -14.32 -6.30 11.35
N PHE A 253 -15.25 -5.36 11.13
CA PHE A 253 -15.40 -4.25 12.06
C PHE A 253 -16.00 -4.89 13.30
N GLU A 254 -15.25 -5.00 14.40
CA GLU A 254 -15.91 -5.07 15.70
C GLU A 254 -16.79 -3.82 15.77
N SER A 255 -18.10 -4.03 15.69
CA SER A 255 -19.07 -2.96 15.97
C SER A 255 -18.72 -2.41 17.33
N LYS A 256 -18.39 -1.13 17.41
CA LYS A 256 -18.36 -0.38 18.67
C LYS A 256 -19.79 -0.25 19.21
N ASP A 257 -20.38 -1.35 19.64
CA ASP A 257 -21.71 -1.40 20.27
C ASP A 257 -21.69 -2.32 21.50
N GLU A 258 -20.63 -2.28 22.31
CA GLU A 258 -20.60 -2.90 23.66
C GLU A 258 -19.99 -2.02 24.76
N GLU A 259 -19.96 -0.70 24.60
CA GLU A 259 -19.69 0.25 25.71
C GLU A 259 -20.87 1.22 25.98
N ALA A 260 -22.09 0.83 25.59
CA ALA A 260 -23.32 1.56 25.96
C ALA A 260 -24.32 0.69 26.74
N SER A 261 -23.87 -0.42 27.35
CA SER A 261 -24.69 -1.27 28.21
C SER A 261 -23.86 -1.99 29.28
N ALA A 262 -23.23 -1.21 30.17
CA ALA A 262 -22.88 -1.62 31.53
C ALA A 262 -22.77 -0.38 32.42
#